data_AF-A0A920NXY7-F1
#
_entry.id   AF-A0A920NXY7-F1
#
_cell.length_a   1.000
_cell.length_b   1.000
_cell.length_c   1.000
_cell.angle_alpha   90.00
_cell.angle_beta   90.00
_cell.angle_gamma   90.00
#
_symmetry.space_group_name_H-M   'P 1'
#
loop_
_entity.id
_entity.type
_entity.pdbx_description
1 polymer ?
#
loop_
_entity_poly.entity_id
_entity_poly.type
_entity_poly.pdbx_seq_one_letter_code
_entity_poly.pdbx_strand_id
1 'polypeptide(L)'
;MMGFFANSGLSDDKRMVSLQSQLKEKEKEPNQRKACRPFGDNIGMVLGESAQFVILMDEELALEIGAEIYGSVPTVASHADGFKRAL
;
A
#
# COMPACT_ATOMS: atom_id res chain seq x y z
N MET A 1 -12.23 2.01 10.26
CA MET A 1 -12.67 2.85 9.11
C MET A 1 -12.59 4.35 9.40
N MET A 2 -13.32 4.88 10.40
CA MET A 2 -13.38 6.33 10.70
C MET A 2 -12.05 7.00 11.07
N GLY A 3 -11.11 6.27 11.68
CA GLY A 3 -9.83 6.84 12.15
C GLY A 3 -8.94 7.40 11.02
N PHE A 4 -8.80 6.67 9.91
CA PHE A 4 -8.00 7.13 8.76
C PHE A 4 -8.65 8.31 8.04
N PHE A 5 -9.98 8.36 8.02
CA PHE A 5 -10.72 9.49 7.48
C PHE A 5 -10.52 10.75 8.32
N ALA A 6 -10.55 10.62 9.67
CA ALA A 6 -10.33 11.74 10.59
C ALA A 6 -8.92 12.36 10.47
N ASN A 7 -7.89 11.56 10.16
CA ASN A 7 -6.53 12.05 9.94
C ASN A 7 -6.24 12.45 8.47
N SER A 8 -7.26 12.58 7.62
CA SER A 8 -7.09 12.92 6.19
C SER A 8 -6.13 11.98 5.43
N GLY A 9 -5.98 10.73 5.88
CA GLY A 9 -5.04 9.78 5.29
C GLY A 9 -5.57 9.11 4.01
N LEU A 10 -6.89 9.13 3.79
CA LEU A 10 -7.55 8.45 2.68
C LEU A 10 -7.86 9.39 1.51
N SER A 11 -7.86 8.81 0.30
CA SER A 11 -8.40 9.44 -0.90
C SER A 11 -9.93 9.58 -0.77
N ASP A 12 -10.45 10.80 -0.67
CA ASP A 12 -11.88 11.10 -0.66
C ASP A 12 -12.41 11.58 -2.02
N ASP A 13 -13.70 11.35 -2.28
CA ASP A 13 -14.35 11.64 -3.55
C ASP A 13 -14.25 13.12 -3.95
N LYS A 14 -14.37 14.05 -3.00
CA LYS A 14 -14.32 15.49 -3.29
C LYS A 14 -12.94 15.90 -3.75
N ARG A 15 -11.90 15.46 -3.05
CA ARG A 15 -10.50 15.68 -3.45
C ARG A 15 -10.19 14.97 -4.76
N MET A 16 -10.77 13.79 -5.01
CA MET A 16 -10.53 13.03 -6.24
C MET A 16 -11.04 13.76 -7.49
N VAL A 17 -12.25 14.33 -7.41
CA VAL A 17 -12.80 15.15 -8.51
C VAL A 17 -11.96 16.41 -8.76
N SER A 18 -11.46 17.04 -7.68
CA SER A 18 -10.55 18.19 -7.79
C SER A 18 -9.24 17.82 -8.48
N LEU A 19 -8.61 16.72 -8.06
CA LEU A 19 -7.39 16.21 -8.68
C LEU A 19 -7.60 15.84 -10.15
N GLN A 20 -8.70 15.16 -10.48
CA GLN A 20 -9.06 14.83 -11.87
C GLN A 20 -9.19 16.07 -12.75
N SER A 21 -9.77 17.14 -12.21
CA SER A 21 -9.92 18.41 -12.92
C SER A 21 -8.56 19.06 -13.18
N GLN A 22 -7.65 19.04 -12.20
CA GLN A 22 -6.28 19.54 -12.36
C GLN A 22 -5.51 18.74 -13.41
N LEU A 23 -5.71 17.43 -13.45
CA LEU A 23 -5.07 16.51 -14.39
C LEU A 23 -5.78 16.44 -15.76
N LYS A 24 -6.83 17.23 -15.98
CA LYS A 24 -7.62 17.28 -17.23
C LYS A 24 -8.21 15.91 -17.62
N GLU A 25 -8.62 15.13 -16.64
CA GLU A 25 -9.32 13.85 -16.87
C GLU A 25 -10.78 14.08 -17.30
N LYS A 26 -11.34 13.18 -18.11
CA LYS A 26 -12.66 13.36 -18.74
C LYS A 26 -13.85 13.16 -17.81
N GLU A 27 -13.64 12.58 -16.63
CA GLU A 27 -14.72 12.15 -15.75
C GLU A 27 -15.13 13.25 -14.76
N LYS A 28 -16.44 13.52 -14.68
CA LYS A 28 -17.05 14.46 -13.74
C LYS A 28 -17.26 13.87 -12.35
N GLU A 29 -17.37 12.54 -12.28
CA GLU A 29 -17.48 11.75 -11.06
C GLU A 29 -16.09 11.18 -10.68
N PRO A 30 -15.85 10.81 -9.42
CA PRO A 30 -14.59 10.22 -9.02
C PRO A 30 -14.37 8.86 -9.69
N ASN A 31 -13.30 8.74 -10.48
CA ASN A 31 -12.86 7.49 -11.07
C ASN A 31 -12.13 6.64 -10.01
N GLN A 32 -12.89 5.80 -9.32
CA GLN A 32 -12.37 4.97 -8.23
C GLN A 32 -11.29 3.97 -8.67
N ARG A 33 -11.23 3.59 -9.96
CA ARG A 33 -10.16 2.73 -10.48
C ARG A 33 -8.80 3.41 -10.48
N LYS A 34 -8.78 4.74 -10.43
CA LYS A 34 -7.56 5.56 -10.37
C LYS A 34 -7.34 6.21 -9.00
N ALA A 35 -8.06 5.80 -7.95
CA ALA A 35 -7.89 6.39 -6.63
C ALA A 35 -6.50 6.11 -6.03
N CYS A 36 -5.91 4.94 -6.33
CA CYS A 36 -4.54 4.60 -5.93
C CYS A 36 -3.54 5.07 -7.00
N ARG A 37 -2.73 6.08 -6.70
CA ARG A 37 -1.74 6.67 -7.62
C ARG A 37 -0.32 6.70 -7.00
N PRO A 38 0.34 5.55 -6.79
CA PRO A 38 1.69 5.53 -6.23
C PRO A 38 2.64 6.36 -7.09
N PHE A 39 3.43 7.24 -6.45
CA PHE A 39 4.44 8.11 -7.09
C PHE A 39 3.93 9.16 -8.09
N GLY A 40 2.61 9.26 -8.32
CA GLY A 40 1.99 10.33 -9.09
C GLY A 40 1.32 11.37 -8.20
N ASP A 41 0.67 12.37 -8.81
CA ASP A 41 -0.21 13.29 -8.08
C ASP A 41 -1.34 12.49 -7.43
N ASN A 42 -1.39 12.54 -6.09
CA ASN A 42 -2.28 11.73 -5.27
C ASN A 42 -2.81 12.54 -4.08
N ILE A 43 -3.83 12.00 -3.41
CA ILE A 43 -4.59 12.68 -2.35
C ILE A 43 -4.81 11.80 -1.12
N GLY A 44 -3.96 10.78 -0.93
CA GLY A 44 -4.05 9.81 0.16
C GLY A 44 -4.07 8.37 -0.34
N MET A 45 -4.10 7.45 0.62
CA MET A 45 -4.15 6.01 0.35
C MET A 45 -5.57 5.52 0.09
N VAL A 46 -5.68 4.34 -0.52
CA VAL A 46 -6.95 3.63 -0.70
C VAL A 46 -6.98 2.45 0.25
N LEU A 47 -8.10 2.25 0.92
CA LEU A 47 -8.29 1.08 1.77
C LEU A 47 -8.46 -0.18 0.92
N GLY A 48 -7.74 -1.22 1.28
CA GLY A 48 -7.93 -2.57 0.76
C GLY A 48 -7.94 -3.57 1.91
N GLU A 49 -8.57 -4.72 1.68
CA GLU A 49 -8.58 -5.85 2.60
C GLU A 49 -7.80 -7.01 1.98
N SER A 50 -6.87 -7.58 2.75
CA SER A 50 -6.08 -8.74 2.31
C SER A 50 -5.36 -9.39 3.50
N ALA A 51 -5.07 -10.68 3.39
CA ALA A 51 -4.14 -11.40 4.23
C ALA A 51 -3.25 -12.28 3.33
N GLN A 52 -1.93 -12.23 3.53
CA GLN A 52 -0.96 -12.97 2.72
C GLN A 52 -0.03 -13.73 3.66
N PHE A 53 0.34 -14.95 3.27
CA PHE A 53 1.18 -15.85 4.08
C PHE A 53 2.30 -16.42 3.22
N VAL A 54 3.47 -16.60 3.82
CA VAL A 54 4.61 -17.33 3.22
C VAL A 54 5.15 -18.30 4.25
N ILE A 55 5.59 -19.48 3.81
CA ILE A 55 6.25 -20.47 4.67
C ILE A 55 7.75 -20.33 4.43
N LEU A 56 8.49 -20.02 5.50
CA LEU A 56 9.95 -19.97 5.45
C LEU A 56 10.51 -21.27 6.01
N MET A 57 11.51 -21.80 5.32
CA MET A 57 12.17 -23.05 5.66
C MET A 57 13.68 -22.86 5.54
N ASP A 58 14.42 -23.64 6.32
CA ASP A 58 15.86 -23.80 6.12
C ASP A 58 16.15 -24.44 4.74
N GLU A 59 17.26 -24.05 4.11
CA GLU A 59 17.59 -24.48 2.76
C GLU A 59 17.92 -25.98 2.65
N GLU A 60 18.61 -26.56 3.64
CA GLU A 60 18.94 -27.99 3.62
C GLU A 60 17.68 -28.82 3.81
N LEU A 61 16.81 -28.42 4.74
CA LEU A 61 15.54 -29.09 4.98
C LEU A 61 14.61 -29.00 3.77
N ALA A 62 14.53 -27.84 3.12
CA ALA A 62 13.70 -27.66 1.93
C ALA A 62 14.13 -28.58 0.80
N LEU A 63 15.44 -28.77 0.60
CA LEU A 63 15.98 -29.69 -0.40
C LEU A 63 15.73 -31.15 -0.01
N GLU A 64 15.93 -31.52 1.25
CA GLU A 64 15.72 -32.90 1.75
C GLU A 64 14.29 -33.39 1.49
N ILE A 65 13.30 -32.56 1.81
CA ILE A 65 11.88 -32.92 1.65
C ILE A 65 11.35 -32.68 0.24
N GLY A 66 12.18 -32.13 -0.66
CA GLY A 66 11.79 -31.76 -2.02
C GLY A 66 10.72 -30.65 -2.06
N ALA A 67 10.76 -29.70 -1.13
CA ALA A 67 9.85 -28.56 -1.09
C ALA A 67 10.04 -27.66 -2.32
N GLU A 68 8.95 -27.07 -2.79
CA GLU A 68 9.03 -26.09 -3.87
C GLU A 68 9.59 -24.76 -3.37
N ILE A 69 10.66 -24.29 -4.01
CA ILE A 69 11.37 -23.07 -3.62
C ILE A 69 10.97 -21.93 -4.57
N TYR A 70 10.22 -20.95 -4.04
CA TYR A 70 9.81 -19.76 -4.78
C TYR A 70 10.85 -18.61 -4.72
N GLY A 71 11.76 -18.66 -3.74
CA GLY A 71 12.80 -17.64 -3.53
C GLY A 71 13.41 -17.72 -2.13
N SER A 72 14.30 -16.78 -1.80
CA SER A 72 14.95 -16.68 -0.49
C SER A 72 14.80 -15.27 0.10
N VAL A 73 14.81 -15.17 1.44
CA VAL A 73 14.70 -13.90 2.18
C VAL A 73 15.98 -13.71 3.01
N PRO A 74 17.02 -13.05 2.46
CA PRO A 74 18.34 -13.02 3.10
C PRO A 74 18.39 -12.09 4.32
N THR A 75 17.61 -11.02 4.35
CA THR A 75 17.63 -10.06 5.47
C THR A 75 16.31 -9.31 5.58
N VAL A 76 15.89 -9.04 6.81
CA VAL A 76 14.82 -8.10 7.16
C VAL A 76 15.40 -7.11 8.16
N ALA A 77 15.22 -5.82 7.91
CA ALA A 77 15.70 -4.77 8.78
C ALA A 77 14.57 -3.78 9.12
N SER A 78 14.54 -3.32 10.37
CA SER A 78 13.59 -2.32 10.86
C SER A 78 14.35 -1.14 11.43
N HIS A 79 13.95 0.07 11.04
CA HIS A 79 14.59 1.32 11.43
C HIS A 79 13.53 2.30 11.92
N ALA A 80 13.82 3.01 13.00
CA ALA A 80 12.98 4.10 13.49
C ALA A 80 13.46 5.45 12.96
N ASP A 81 12.54 6.38 12.77
CA ASP A 81 12.84 7.72 12.23
C ASP A 81 13.39 8.72 13.27
N GLY A 82 13.70 8.27 14.50
CA GLY A 82 14.21 9.12 15.58
C GLY A 82 13.14 10.00 16.24
N PHE A 83 13.54 11.16 16.78
CA PHE A 83 12.64 12.06 17.52
C PHE A 83 11.58 12.71 16.60
N LYS A 84 10.30 12.44 16.89
CA LYS A 84 9.15 13.03 16.17
C LYS A 84 8.13 13.65 17.14
N ARG A 85 7.44 14.69 16.68
CA ARG A 85 6.33 15.35 17.40
C ARG A 85 4.96 14.78 17.04
N ALA A 86 4.85 14.13 15.89
CA ALA A 86 3.64 13.47 15.41
C ALA A 86 3.88 11.95 15.36
N LEU A 87 2.83 11.20 15.68
CA LEU A 87 2.72 9.75 15.46
C LEU A 87 2.42 9.46 13.98
#